data_AF-A0A1X1DAB0-F1
#
_entry.id   AF-A0A1X1DAB0-F1
#
_cell.length_a   1.000
_cell.length_b   1.000
_cell.length_c   1.000
_cell.angle_alpha   90.00
_cell.angle_beta   90.00
_cell.angle_gamma   90.00
#
_symmetry.space_group_name_H-M   'P 1'
#
loop_
_entity.id
_entity.type
_entity.pdbx_description
1 polymer ?
#
loop_
_entity_poly.entity_id
_entity_poly.type
_entity_poly.pdbx_seq_one_letter_code
_entity_poly.pdbx_strand_id
1 'polypeptide(L)'
;MLTRLFISTLLMSASATCAWAERLSAADVLGPAAVAPLDHPQPPARLIVDAPLAGPLRKGAVFIQYRAENLRIEPVFGPEALKITPRIGHIHVIVDDNPWHWADTSGEPVILVGLPVGPHKVTIILADPTHKPIDSKTVTFNVPVQIVPH
;
A
#
# COMPACT_ATOMS: atom_id res chain seq x y z
N MET A 1 33.25 -21.05 -53.77
CA MET A 1 31.79 -20.95 -54.02
C MET A 1 31.08 -21.88 -53.05
N LEU A 2 30.51 -21.37 -51.96
CA LEU A 2 29.48 -22.06 -51.16
C LEU A 2 28.60 -20.98 -50.49
N THR A 3 27.57 -20.61 -51.24
CA THR A 3 26.18 -20.36 -50.80
C THR A 3 25.81 -21.16 -49.53
N ARG A 4 24.99 -20.72 -48.57
CA ARG A 4 23.91 -19.71 -48.56
C ARG A 4 23.52 -19.41 -47.09
N LEU A 5 23.20 -18.15 -46.85
CA LEU A 5 22.45 -17.59 -45.71
C LEU A 5 21.21 -18.44 -45.36
N PHE A 6 21.01 -18.72 -44.07
CA PHE A 6 19.68 -19.01 -43.50
C PHE A 6 19.29 -17.85 -42.58
N ILE A 7 18.41 -16.99 -43.11
CA ILE A 7 17.72 -15.92 -42.40
C ILE A 7 16.46 -16.51 -41.76
N SER A 8 16.31 -16.22 -40.46
CA SER A 8 15.10 -15.99 -39.66
C SER A 8 13.79 -16.68 -40.06
N THR A 9 13.16 -17.33 -39.08
CA THR A 9 11.76 -17.06 -38.70
C THR A 9 11.48 -17.71 -37.33
N LEU A 10 11.45 -16.91 -36.26
CA LEU A 10 10.63 -17.26 -35.10
C LEU A 10 9.72 -16.06 -34.82
N LEU A 11 8.54 -16.13 -35.45
CA LEU A 11 7.45 -15.20 -35.31
C LEU A 11 6.82 -15.30 -33.91
N MET A 12 6.64 -14.15 -33.29
CA MET A 12 5.47 -13.71 -32.52
C MET A 12 4.66 -14.79 -31.76
N SER A 13 4.91 -14.88 -30.46
CA SER A 13 3.91 -15.26 -29.46
C SER A 13 3.70 -14.13 -28.46
N ALA A 14 3.43 -12.92 -28.96
CA ALA A 14 3.04 -11.77 -28.15
C ALA A 14 1.54 -11.50 -28.37
N SER A 15 0.66 -12.20 -27.65
CA SER A 15 -0.75 -11.83 -27.49
C SER A 15 -1.42 -12.68 -26.40
N ALA A 16 -2.11 -12.00 -25.48
CA ALA A 16 -3.16 -12.52 -24.59
C ALA A 16 -2.82 -12.97 -23.14
N THR A 17 -2.04 -12.19 -22.37
CA THR A 17 -2.15 -12.21 -20.90
C THR A 17 -2.94 -11.04 -20.32
N CYS A 18 -3.70 -10.30 -21.12
CA CYS A 18 -4.42 -9.09 -20.69
C CYS A 18 -5.86 -9.31 -20.15
N ALA A 19 -6.27 -10.53 -19.76
CA ALA A 19 -7.68 -10.77 -19.41
C ALA A 19 -7.94 -11.67 -18.19
N TRP A 20 -7.02 -11.72 -17.22
CA TRP A 20 -7.29 -12.31 -15.89
C TRP A 20 -7.28 -11.24 -14.79
N ALA A 21 -7.86 -10.07 -15.07
CA ALA A 21 -8.41 -9.26 -14.01
C ALA A 21 -9.89 -9.63 -13.93
N GLU A 22 -10.19 -10.79 -13.32
CA GLU A 22 -11.50 -10.94 -12.69
C GLU A 22 -11.70 -9.69 -11.83
N ARG A 23 -12.78 -8.93 -12.09
CA ARG A 23 -13.07 -7.74 -11.29
C ARG A 23 -13.27 -8.23 -9.87
N LEU A 24 -12.34 -7.89 -8.98
CA LEU A 24 -12.49 -8.04 -7.54
C LEU A 24 -13.89 -7.56 -7.16
N SER A 25 -14.63 -8.39 -6.42
CA SER A 25 -15.92 -7.98 -5.87
C SER A 25 -15.72 -6.89 -4.83
N ALA A 26 -16.80 -6.17 -4.49
CA ALA A 26 -16.74 -5.19 -3.40
C ALA A 26 -16.30 -5.84 -2.08
N ALA A 27 -16.66 -7.11 -1.83
CA ALA A 27 -16.25 -7.84 -0.64
C ALA A 27 -14.76 -8.20 -0.66
N ASP A 28 -14.17 -8.46 -1.83
CA ASP A 28 -12.73 -8.71 -1.96
C ASP A 28 -11.90 -7.46 -1.65
N VAL A 29 -12.47 -6.27 -1.88
CA VAL A 29 -11.78 -4.98 -1.64
C VAL A 29 -12.08 -4.41 -0.25
N LEU A 30 -13.34 -4.39 0.16
CA LEU A 30 -13.80 -3.73 1.38
C LEU A 30 -13.92 -4.68 2.58
N GLY A 31 -13.80 -5.99 2.35
CA GLY A 31 -14.12 -7.01 3.33
C GLY A 31 -15.64 -7.21 3.52
N PRO A 32 -16.06 -7.97 4.53
CA PRO A 32 -17.48 -8.26 4.77
C PRO A 32 -18.27 -7.00 5.18
N ALA A 33 -19.56 -7.02 4.86
CA ALA A 33 -20.48 -5.94 5.21
C ALA A 33 -20.68 -5.85 6.73
N ALA A 34 -20.30 -4.73 7.34
CA ALA A 34 -20.35 -4.54 8.79
C ALA A 34 -21.76 -4.50 9.42
N VAL A 35 -22.82 -4.50 8.61
CA VAL A 35 -24.20 -4.45 9.09
C VAL A 35 -24.72 -5.81 9.54
N ALA A 36 -24.09 -6.90 9.11
CA ALA A 36 -24.44 -8.25 9.50
C ALA A 36 -23.33 -8.82 10.41
N PRO A 37 -23.71 -9.57 11.47
CA PRO A 37 -22.74 -10.41 12.18
C PRO A 37 -22.01 -11.34 11.20
N LEU A 38 -20.75 -11.63 11.48
CA LEU A 38 -19.98 -12.58 10.67
C LEU A 38 -20.30 -14.01 11.08
N ASP A 39 -20.64 -14.85 10.09
CA ASP A 39 -20.87 -16.29 10.31
C ASP A 39 -19.56 -17.08 10.44
N HIS A 40 -18.44 -16.50 9.97
CA HIS A 40 -17.12 -17.12 9.99
C HIS A 40 -16.04 -16.13 10.47
N PRO A 41 -14.95 -16.61 11.10
CA PRO A 41 -13.81 -15.77 11.44
C PRO A 41 -13.24 -15.04 10.22
N GLN A 42 -12.84 -13.79 10.39
CA GLN A 42 -12.17 -13.03 9.33
C GLN A 42 -10.81 -13.68 9.00
N PRO A 43 -10.41 -13.76 7.72
CA PRO A 43 -9.03 -14.11 7.34
C PRO A 43 -8.04 -13.15 8.00
N PRO A 44 -6.73 -13.45 8.11
CA PRO A 44 -5.75 -12.55 8.73
C PRO A 44 -5.77 -11.14 8.13
N ALA A 45 -5.60 -10.13 8.98
CA ALA A 45 -5.47 -8.75 8.52
C ALA A 45 -4.14 -8.56 7.80
N ARG A 46 -4.13 -7.78 6.73
CA ARG A 46 -2.94 -7.59 5.88
C ARG A 46 -2.83 -6.14 5.45
N LEU A 47 -1.60 -5.69 5.29
CA LEU A 47 -1.29 -4.36 4.80
C LEU A 47 -0.76 -4.44 3.37
N ILE A 48 -1.33 -3.62 2.48
CA ILE A 48 -0.81 -3.39 1.14
C ILE A 48 -0.43 -1.94 1.04
N VAL A 49 0.80 -1.68 0.58
CA VAL A 49 1.35 -0.33 0.41
C VAL A 49 1.96 -0.24 -0.97
N ASP A 50 1.55 0.77 -1.72
CA ASP A 50 2.06 1.06 -3.05
C ASP A 50 3.30 1.95 -2.99
N ALA A 51 4.05 2.01 -4.10
CA ALA A 51 5.09 3.02 -4.26
C ALA A 51 4.47 4.43 -4.27
N PRO A 52 5.23 5.48 -3.88
CA PRO A 52 4.72 6.85 -3.98
C PRO A 52 4.28 7.22 -5.39
N LEU A 53 3.20 8.00 -5.49
CA LEU A 53 2.72 8.48 -6.79
C LEU A 53 3.81 9.31 -7.51
N ALA A 54 4.17 8.90 -8.72
CA ALA A 54 5.24 9.53 -9.50
C ALA A 54 4.98 11.01 -9.83
N GLY A 55 3.70 11.40 -10.00
CA GLY A 55 3.30 12.77 -10.29
C GLY A 55 3.71 13.76 -9.19
N PRO A 56 3.15 13.61 -7.97
CA PRO A 56 3.56 14.38 -6.79
C PRO A 56 5.05 14.24 -6.46
N LEU A 57 5.63 13.02 -6.56
CA LEU A 57 7.02 12.79 -6.16
C LEU A 57 8.02 13.62 -6.97
N ARG A 58 7.78 13.80 -8.27
CA ARG A 58 8.60 14.70 -9.12
C ARG A 58 8.58 16.15 -8.67
N LYS A 59 7.55 16.55 -7.91
CA LYS A 59 7.41 17.87 -7.30
C LYS A 59 7.80 17.84 -5.81
N GLY A 60 8.55 16.84 -5.35
CA GLY A 60 9.01 16.71 -3.96
C GLY A 60 7.91 16.45 -2.92
N ALA A 61 6.73 15.99 -3.36
CA ALA A 61 5.64 15.60 -2.47
C ALA A 61 5.39 14.09 -2.56
N VAL A 62 5.33 13.40 -1.44
CA VAL A 62 5.24 11.95 -1.36
C VAL A 62 3.81 11.57 -1.00
N PHE A 63 3.13 10.85 -1.88
CA PHE A 63 1.76 10.37 -1.68
C PHE A 63 1.80 8.85 -1.77
N ILE A 64 1.64 8.17 -0.63
CA ILE A 64 1.69 6.71 -0.54
C ILE A 64 0.28 6.19 -0.27
N GLN A 65 -0.27 5.46 -1.24
CA GLN A 65 -1.52 4.73 -1.07
C GLN A 65 -1.27 3.48 -0.25
N TYR A 66 -2.18 3.18 0.66
CA TYR A 66 -2.24 1.90 1.34
C TYR A 66 -3.69 1.42 1.43
N ARG A 67 -3.86 0.14 1.69
CA ARG A 67 -5.12 -0.43 2.16
C ARG A 67 -4.86 -1.50 3.20
N ALA A 68 -5.79 -1.63 4.14
CA ALA A 68 -5.87 -2.76 5.04
C ALA A 68 -6.91 -3.75 4.50
N GLU A 69 -6.54 -5.02 4.40
CA GLU A 69 -7.46 -6.11 4.10
C GLU A 69 -7.88 -6.78 5.42
N ASN A 70 -9.15 -7.18 5.52
CA ASN A 70 -9.75 -7.82 6.71
C ASN A 70 -9.61 -7.00 8.01
N LEU A 71 -9.48 -5.68 7.89
CA LEU A 71 -9.44 -4.72 8.99
C LEU A 71 -9.88 -3.35 8.46
N ARG A 72 -10.64 -2.61 9.27
CA ARG A 72 -11.04 -1.22 9.00
C ARG A 72 -10.19 -0.25 9.81
N ILE A 73 -9.76 0.83 9.17
CA ILE A 73 -9.04 1.91 9.85
C ILE A 73 -10.07 2.79 10.55
N GLU A 74 -10.04 2.84 11.88
CA GLU A 74 -11.03 3.55 12.70
C GLU A 74 -10.38 4.16 13.95
N PRO A 75 -10.82 5.34 14.42
CA PRO A 75 -10.31 5.98 15.63
C PRO A 75 -10.92 5.38 16.91
N VAL A 76 -10.88 4.05 17.05
CA VAL A 76 -11.44 3.31 18.19
C VAL A 76 -10.35 2.44 18.82
N PHE A 77 -10.16 2.58 20.13
CA PHE A 77 -9.00 2.06 20.85
C PHE A 77 -9.36 1.30 22.12
N GLY A 78 -8.38 0.57 22.65
CA GLY A 78 -8.47 -0.14 23.92
C GLY A 78 -8.83 -1.61 23.77
N PRO A 79 -8.72 -2.40 24.86
CA PRO A 79 -8.89 -3.85 24.82
C PRO A 79 -10.31 -4.29 24.42
N GLU A 80 -11.33 -3.50 24.73
CA GLU A 80 -12.72 -3.82 24.36
C GLU A 80 -12.96 -3.70 22.85
N ALA A 81 -12.20 -2.86 22.16
CA ALA A 81 -12.29 -2.72 20.70
C ALA A 81 -11.84 -3.99 19.95
N LEU A 82 -11.06 -4.87 20.60
CA LEU A 82 -10.70 -6.19 20.04
C LEU A 82 -11.91 -7.10 19.83
N LYS A 83 -13.05 -6.80 20.49
CA LYS A 83 -14.29 -7.56 20.37
C LYS A 83 -15.17 -7.08 19.20
N ILE A 84 -14.83 -5.95 18.56
CA ILE A 84 -15.61 -5.37 17.46
C ILE A 84 -15.41 -6.17 16.18
N THR A 85 -16.50 -6.37 15.45
CA THR A 85 -16.51 -7.04 14.15
C THR A 85 -17.30 -6.20 13.14
N PRO A 86 -16.78 -5.97 11.91
CA PRO A 86 -15.46 -6.37 11.39
C PRO A 86 -14.29 -5.80 12.20
N ARG A 87 -13.10 -6.40 12.08
CA ARG A 87 -11.94 -5.98 12.90
C ARG A 87 -11.63 -4.53 12.57
N ILE A 88 -11.22 -3.78 13.58
CA ILE A 88 -10.79 -2.40 13.45
C ILE A 88 -9.36 -2.24 13.94
N GLY A 89 -8.70 -1.18 13.52
CA GLY A 89 -7.32 -0.86 13.88
C GLY A 89 -6.91 0.47 13.28
N HIS A 90 -5.60 0.69 13.20
CA HIS A 90 -5.01 1.93 12.69
C HIS A 90 -3.61 1.65 12.13
N ILE A 91 -2.95 2.67 11.57
CA ILE A 91 -1.56 2.54 11.14
C ILE A 91 -0.61 3.34 12.03
N HIS A 92 0.63 2.89 12.17
CA HIS A 92 1.76 3.71 12.60
C HIS A 92 2.66 3.98 11.40
N VAL A 93 3.22 5.17 11.34
CA VAL A 93 4.10 5.57 10.23
C VAL A 93 5.44 6.05 10.74
N ILE A 94 6.50 5.43 10.22
CA ILE A 94 7.89 5.74 10.53
C ILE A 94 8.56 6.25 9.24
N VAL A 95 9.21 7.40 9.32
CA VAL A 95 10.01 7.98 8.22
C VAL A 95 11.49 7.81 8.56
N ASP A 96 12.28 7.27 7.65
CA ASP A 96 13.74 7.14 7.76
C ASP A 96 14.24 6.51 9.07
N ASP A 97 13.53 5.49 9.58
CA ASP A 97 13.78 4.83 10.87
C ASP A 97 13.87 5.80 12.07
N ASN A 98 13.22 6.96 11.99
CA ASN A 98 13.26 7.91 13.09
C ASN A 98 12.65 7.30 14.37
N PRO A 99 13.23 7.54 15.56
CA PRO A 99 12.62 7.10 16.82
C PRO A 99 11.21 7.64 17.05
N TRP A 100 10.88 8.82 16.53
CA TRP A 100 9.50 9.32 16.54
C TRP A 100 8.71 8.78 15.36
N HIS A 101 7.44 8.50 15.62
CA HIS A 101 6.45 8.06 14.64
C HIS A 101 5.07 8.53 15.11
N TRP A 102 4.08 8.46 14.23
CA TRP A 102 2.70 8.83 14.57
C TRP A 102 1.75 7.69 14.24
N ALA A 103 0.61 7.69 14.93
CA ALA A 103 -0.55 6.88 14.58
C ALA A 103 -1.48 7.68 13.67
N ASP A 104 -2.03 7.04 12.65
CA ASP A 104 -3.05 7.60 11.76
C ASP A 104 -4.28 6.68 11.70
N THR A 105 -5.46 7.31 11.73
CA THR A 105 -6.77 6.65 11.75
C THR A 105 -7.66 7.14 10.60
N SER A 106 -7.08 7.84 9.63
CA SER A 106 -7.86 8.47 8.55
C SER A 106 -8.34 7.47 7.51
N GLY A 107 -7.59 6.39 7.28
CA GLY A 107 -7.78 5.51 6.12
C GLY A 107 -7.37 6.15 4.79
N GLU A 108 -6.81 7.36 4.82
CA GLU A 108 -6.38 8.13 3.66
C GLU A 108 -4.89 7.90 3.35
N PRO A 109 -4.41 8.17 2.13
CA PRO A 109 -3.00 8.08 1.80
C PRO A 109 -2.08 8.83 2.78
N VAL A 110 -0.91 8.24 3.03
CA VAL A 110 0.16 8.93 3.76
C VAL A 110 0.77 9.98 2.84
N ILE A 111 0.67 11.24 3.25
CA ILE A 111 1.19 12.39 2.50
C ILE A 111 2.32 13.05 3.28
N LEU A 112 3.50 13.16 2.65
CA LEU A 112 4.67 13.84 3.21
C LEU A 112 5.15 14.92 2.24
N VAL A 113 5.39 16.12 2.77
CA VAL A 113 5.94 17.25 2.03
C VAL A 113 7.13 17.83 2.78
N GLY A 114 8.11 18.34 2.05
CA GLY A 114 9.30 18.97 2.65
C GLY A 114 10.38 17.99 3.10
N LEU A 115 10.33 16.72 2.67
CA LEU A 115 11.48 15.83 2.82
C LEU A 115 12.68 16.39 2.04
N PRO A 116 13.92 16.28 2.57
CA PRO A 116 15.13 16.65 1.84
C PRO A 116 15.24 15.97 0.47
N VAL A 117 16.07 16.53 -0.41
CA VAL A 117 16.44 15.83 -1.65
C VAL A 117 17.30 14.63 -1.31
N GLY A 118 16.99 13.46 -1.89
CA GLY A 118 17.77 12.25 -1.70
C GLY A 118 16.93 11.01 -1.41
N PRO A 119 17.58 9.92 -0.96
CA PRO A 119 16.91 8.67 -0.63
C PRO A 119 16.15 8.78 0.69
N HIS A 120 14.94 8.24 0.68
CA HIS A 120 14.05 8.15 1.82
C HIS A 120 13.39 6.79 1.90
N LYS A 121 12.88 6.45 3.08
CA LYS A 121 12.00 5.31 3.28
C LYS A 121 10.87 5.63 4.26
N VAL A 122 9.75 4.98 4.03
CA VAL A 122 8.58 5.05 4.90
C VAL A 122 8.16 3.62 5.24
N THR A 123 8.05 3.33 6.53
CA THR A 123 7.48 2.09 7.06
C THR A 123 6.08 2.39 7.58
N ILE A 124 5.08 1.71 7.02
CA ILE A 124 3.70 1.72 7.52
C ILE A 124 3.47 0.40 8.25
N ILE A 125 2.98 0.49 9.48
CA ILE A 125 2.70 -0.65 10.35
C ILE A 125 1.20 -0.67 10.59
N LEU A 126 0.53 -1.77 10.25
CA LEU A 126 -0.86 -1.99 10.63
C LEU A 126 -0.88 -2.44 12.10
N ALA A 127 -1.68 -1.78 12.93
CA ALA A 127 -1.77 -2.08 14.36
C ALA A 127 -3.22 -2.34 14.80
N ASP A 128 -3.36 -3.17 15.83
CA ASP A 128 -4.64 -3.40 16.49
C ASP A 128 -5.04 -2.19 17.37
N PRO A 129 -6.28 -2.15 17.90
CA PRO A 129 -6.75 -1.08 18.79
C PRO A 129 -5.97 -0.91 20.09
N THR A 130 -5.07 -1.86 20.41
CA THR A 130 -4.17 -1.82 21.57
C THR A 130 -2.74 -1.41 21.21
N HIS A 131 -2.52 -0.91 19.99
CA HIS A 131 -1.23 -0.50 19.44
C HIS A 131 -0.26 -1.65 19.17
N LYS A 132 -0.74 -2.90 19.14
CA LYS A 132 0.12 -4.03 18.80
C LYS A 132 0.26 -4.14 17.27
N PRO A 133 1.48 -4.22 16.74
CA PRO A 133 1.71 -4.46 15.31
C PRO A 133 1.08 -5.78 14.86
N ILE A 134 0.45 -5.76 13.69
CA ILE A 134 -0.15 -6.90 13.00
C ILE A 134 0.65 -7.25 11.74
N ASP A 135 0.93 -6.25 10.90
CA ASP A 135 1.64 -6.38 9.63
C ASP A 135 2.42 -5.08 9.35
N SER A 136 3.40 -5.11 8.46
CA SER A 136 4.17 -3.92 8.10
C SER A 136 4.73 -3.96 6.69
N LYS A 137 4.91 -2.78 6.10
CA LYS A 137 5.57 -2.63 4.80
C LYS A 137 6.44 -1.39 4.77
N THR A 138 7.65 -1.54 4.26
CA THR A 138 8.56 -0.42 3.96
C THR A 138 8.59 -0.17 2.46
N VAL A 139 8.47 1.11 2.09
CA VAL A 139 8.71 1.59 0.73
C VAL A 139 9.91 2.51 0.72
N THR A 140 10.75 2.40 -0.30
CA THR A 140 11.93 3.25 -0.51
C THR A 140 11.72 4.08 -1.78
N PHE A 141 12.21 5.32 -1.77
CA PHE A 141 12.08 6.23 -2.91
C PHE A 141 13.14 7.34 -2.83
N ASN A 142 13.35 8.04 -3.94
CA ASN A 142 14.22 9.21 -3.99
C ASN A 142 13.38 10.47 -4.24
N VAL A 143 13.55 11.48 -3.39
CA VAL A 143 13.03 12.82 -3.63
C VAL A 143 13.99 13.54 -4.57
N PRO A 144 13.54 13.99 -5.75
CA PRO A 144 14.43 14.61 -6.75
C PRO A 144 14.73 16.07 -6.39
N VAL A 145 15.82 16.60 -6.96
CA VAL A 145 16.07 18.05 -6.98
C VAL A 145 14.90 18.74 -7.67
N GLN A 146 14.25 19.65 -6.95
CA GLN A 146 13.21 20.50 -7.52
C GLN A 146 13.88 21.65 -8.28
N ILE A 147 13.77 21.66 -9.60
CA ILE A 147 14.08 22.84 -10.40
C ILE A 147 12.82 23.71 -10.37
N VAL A 148 12.79 24.73 -9.51
CA VAL A 148 11.73 25.74 -9.54
C VAL A 148 12.08 26.70 -10.68
N PRO A 149 11.27 26.80 -11.75
CA PRO A 149 11.46 27.86 -12.74
C PRO A 149 11.19 29.20 -12.04
N HIS A 150 12.16 30.12 -12.13
CA HIS A 150 11.99 31.51 -11.72
C HIS A 150 10.93 32.22 -12.55
#